data_AF-A0A957AJY7-F1
#
_entry.id   AF-A0A957AJY7-F1
#
_cell.length_a   1.000
_cell.length_b   1.000
_cell.length_c   1.000
_cell.angle_alpha   90.00
_cell.angle_beta   90.00
_cell.angle_gamma   90.00
#
_symmetry.space_group_name_H-M   'P 1'
#
loop_
_entity.id
_entity.type
_entity.pdbx_description
1 polymer ?
#
loop_
_entity_poly.entity_id
_entity_poly.type
_entity_poly.pdbx_seq_one_letter_code
_entity_poly.pdbx_strand_id
1 'polypeptide(L)'
;MDSDRFDALSRHLGVRATRRGASALGALLLATLAVPQTGEAQVQAEMCIKPGRRCKKKQGKHRKKMRCCGQASCRKGRCRCKRGLQNCQGKCISQAECCGGCPTGQTCVDARCVGCGQGGDCIAFATSTLHSGNLGGLAGADAICQQRATAAGLGGAYKAWLSDATASPATRFVQNPGRYVRTDGLPIAADWAALVSGVILINLDRTETGQFINSDREAWTNTAPDGTPYATNPNLLCSEWGSGSSGVSGRAGEVDQVDEDWTSSHSDACDDEWRLYCFQQS
;
A
#
# COMPACT_ATOMS: atom_id res chain seq x y z
N MET A 1 37.27 24.35 -1.68
CA MET A 1 38.50 23.82 -2.28
C MET A 1 38.75 22.47 -1.65
N ASP A 2 38.24 21.39 -2.26
CA ASP A 2 39.10 20.37 -2.85
C ASP A 2 38.17 19.42 -3.62
N SER A 3 38.27 19.53 -4.93
CA SER A 3 37.56 18.76 -5.93
C SER A 3 38.66 18.19 -6.79
N ASP A 4 38.93 16.89 -6.70
CA ASP A 4 39.63 16.11 -7.72
C ASP A 4 39.72 14.64 -7.29
N ARG A 5 38.69 13.86 -7.63
CA ARG A 5 38.82 12.41 -7.74
C ARG A 5 37.80 11.80 -8.70
N PHE A 6 37.86 12.26 -9.95
CA PHE A 6 37.31 11.55 -11.11
C PHE A 6 38.32 11.66 -12.26
N ASP A 7 38.31 10.63 -13.12
CA ASP A 7 39.11 10.46 -14.34
C ASP A 7 40.55 9.91 -14.25
N ALA A 8 40.67 8.61 -14.50
CA ALA A 8 41.78 8.06 -15.28
C ALA A 8 41.34 6.83 -16.11
N LEU A 9 40.65 7.15 -17.22
CA LEU A 9 40.88 6.66 -18.57
C LEU A 9 40.95 5.14 -18.85
N SER A 10 39.87 4.68 -19.47
CA SER A 10 39.89 3.68 -20.53
C SER A 10 40.85 4.06 -21.66
N ARG A 11 41.67 3.09 -22.10
CA ARG A 11 42.08 2.79 -23.49
C ARG A 11 43.37 1.98 -23.43
N HIS A 12 43.33 0.71 -23.83
CA HIS A 12 44.23 0.21 -24.87
C HIS A 12 43.75 -1.16 -25.37
N LEU A 13 43.36 -1.15 -26.64
CA LEU A 13 43.04 -2.31 -27.45
C LEU A 13 44.30 -3.12 -27.76
N GLY A 14 44.16 -4.44 -27.67
CA GLY A 14 44.58 -5.38 -28.71
C GLY A 14 46.07 -5.65 -28.87
N VAL A 15 46.51 -6.81 -28.38
CA VAL A 15 47.56 -7.59 -29.05
C VAL A 15 47.17 -9.06 -29.09
N ARG A 16 47.47 -9.64 -30.26
CA ARG A 16 47.12 -10.96 -30.79
C ARG A 16 47.69 -12.13 -30.00
N ALA A 17 46.97 -13.25 -30.12
CA ALA A 17 47.35 -14.59 -29.70
C ALA A 17 48.63 -15.10 -30.36
N THR A 18 49.44 -15.86 -29.60
CA THR A 18 50.22 -17.00 -30.11
C THR A 18 50.29 -18.12 -29.06
N ARG A 19 50.17 -19.34 -29.57
CA ARG A 19 50.18 -20.62 -28.85
C ARG A 19 51.62 -21.02 -28.47
N ARG A 20 51.82 -21.59 -27.27
CA ARG A 20 52.64 -22.81 -27.00
C ARG A 20 52.76 -23.07 -25.49
N GLY A 21 52.62 -24.33 -25.10
CA GLY A 21 53.32 -24.89 -23.92
C GLY A 21 52.44 -25.18 -22.72
N ALA A 22 51.95 -26.42 -22.64
CA ALA A 22 51.26 -27.01 -21.50
C ALA A 22 52.10 -27.03 -20.20
N SER A 23 51.45 -26.92 -19.04
CA SER A 23 51.63 -27.85 -17.91
C SER A 23 50.64 -27.60 -16.76
N ALA A 24 50.00 -28.69 -16.36
CA ALA A 24 49.60 -29.08 -14.99
C ALA A 24 48.53 -28.28 -14.21
N LEU A 25 47.34 -28.90 -14.18
CA LEU A 25 46.61 -29.33 -12.97
C LEU A 25 46.18 -28.28 -11.92
N GLY A 26 44.88 -28.00 -11.91
CA GLY A 26 44.17 -27.40 -10.77
C GLY A 26 42.69 -27.20 -11.10
N ALA A 27 41.86 -28.17 -10.76
CA ALA A 27 40.43 -28.22 -11.09
C ALA A 27 39.64 -27.04 -10.47
N LEU A 28 39.11 -26.15 -11.31
CA LEU A 28 38.05 -25.21 -10.91
C LEU A 28 36.70 -25.95 -10.88
N LEU A 29 36.22 -26.24 -9.68
CA LEU A 29 34.81 -26.55 -9.44
C LEU A 29 33.98 -25.26 -9.65
N LEU A 30 33.41 -25.11 -10.83
CA LEU A 30 32.33 -24.15 -11.08
C LEU A 30 31.06 -24.68 -10.40
N ALA A 31 30.79 -24.21 -9.19
CA ALA A 31 29.48 -24.35 -8.57
C ALA A 31 28.46 -23.58 -9.42
N THR A 32 27.64 -24.31 -10.17
CA THR A 32 26.49 -23.74 -10.87
C THR A 32 25.46 -23.36 -9.82
N LEU A 33 25.39 -22.07 -9.50
CA LEU A 33 24.26 -21.51 -8.77
C LEU A 33 23.03 -21.68 -9.66
N ALA A 34 22.22 -22.70 -9.36
CA ALA A 34 20.87 -22.81 -9.86
C ALA A 34 20.08 -21.64 -9.28
N VAL A 35 19.92 -20.58 -10.08
CA VAL A 35 18.97 -19.50 -9.79
C VAL A 35 17.59 -20.15 -9.79
N PRO A 36 16.85 -20.18 -8.66
CA PRO A 36 15.47 -20.58 -8.68
C PRO A 36 14.72 -19.51 -9.47
N GLN A 37 14.22 -19.89 -10.65
CA GLN A 37 13.28 -19.07 -11.40
C GLN A 37 12.06 -18.86 -10.52
N THR A 38 12.01 -17.71 -9.84
CA THR A 38 10.77 -17.20 -9.26
C THR A 38 9.79 -17.04 -10.41
N GLY A 39 8.63 -17.68 -10.26
CA GLY A 39 7.61 -17.74 -11.30
C GLY A 39 7.20 -16.34 -11.72
N GLU A 40 7.69 -15.92 -12.88
CA GLU A 40 6.97 -15.00 -13.74
C GLU A 40 5.63 -15.68 -14.02
N ALA A 41 4.59 -15.28 -13.30
CA ALA A 41 3.23 -15.48 -13.74
C ALA A 41 3.11 -14.73 -15.06
N GLN A 42 3.45 -15.42 -16.16
CA GLN A 42 3.30 -14.91 -17.50
C GLN A 42 1.83 -14.57 -17.68
N VAL A 43 1.50 -13.28 -17.64
CA VAL A 43 0.25 -12.78 -18.19
C VAL A 43 0.35 -13.01 -19.70
N GLN A 44 0.04 -14.23 -20.14
CA GLN A 44 -0.26 -14.48 -21.53
C GLN A 44 -1.51 -13.65 -21.82
N ALA A 45 -1.31 -12.48 -22.43
CA ALA A 45 -2.39 -11.68 -22.97
C ALA A 45 -3.12 -12.57 -24.01
N GLU A 46 -4.20 -13.20 -23.57
CA GLU A 46 -5.00 -14.06 -24.42
C GLU A 46 -5.41 -13.22 -25.64
N MET A 47 -4.94 -13.61 -26.84
CA MET A 47 -5.29 -12.91 -28.07
C MET A 47 -6.79 -13.09 -28.33
N CYS A 48 -7.58 -12.17 -27.78
CA CYS A 48 -9.03 -12.17 -27.84
C CYS A 48 -9.57 -10.78 -28.25
N ILE A 49 -10.81 -10.75 -28.75
CA ILE A 49 -11.48 -9.52 -29.15
C ILE A 49 -12.20 -8.94 -27.92
N LYS A 50 -11.77 -7.77 -27.46
CA LYS A 50 -12.39 -7.10 -26.30
C LYS A 50 -13.89 -6.82 -26.54
N PRO A 51 -14.74 -6.94 -25.50
CA PRO A 51 -16.09 -6.39 -25.47
C PRO A 51 -16.23 -5.03 -26.17
N GLY A 52 -17.33 -4.85 -26.92
CA GLY A 52 -17.61 -3.66 -27.73
C GLY A 52 -16.94 -3.67 -29.13
N ARG A 53 -15.86 -4.44 -29.33
CA ARG A 53 -15.15 -4.50 -30.62
C ARG A 53 -15.86 -5.44 -31.61
N ARG A 54 -15.59 -5.24 -32.91
CA ARG A 54 -16.18 -6.04 -34.01
C ARG A 54 -15.64 -7.48 -33.99
N CYS A 55 -16.52 -8.44 -34.27
CA CYS A 55 -16.19 -9.85 -34.40
C CYS A 55 -16.92 -10.47 -35.61
N LYS A 56 -16.29 -11.38 -36.33
CA LYS A 56 -16.89 -12.05 -37.51
C LYS A 56 -17.49 -13.38 -37.10
N LYS A 57 -18.76 -13.75 -37.28
CA LYS A 57 -19.22 -15.13 -36.94
C LYS A 57 -18.40 -16.19 -37.73
N LYS A 58 -18.25 -17.42 -37.19
CA LYS A 58 -17.53 -18.49 -37.91
C LYS A 58 -18.18 -18.66 -39.29
N GLN A 59 -17.40 -18.48 -40.36
CA GLN A 59 -17.78 -18.86 -41.71
C GLN A 59 -16.77 -19.93 -42.16
N GLY A 60 -17.23 -21.19 -42.26
CA GLY A 60 -16.41 -22.32 -42.71
C GLY A 60 -15.64 -23.10 -41.63
N LYS A 61 -15.22 -24.33 -41.97
CA LYS A 61 -14.55 -25.32 -41.09
C LYS A 61 -13.09 -24.98 -40.72
N HIS A 62 -12.40 -24.09 -41.47
CA HIS A 62 -10.93 -23.99 -41.41
C HIS A 62 -10.31 -22.67 -40.91
N ARG A 63 -11.07 -21.66 -40.45
CA ARG A 63 -10.47 -20.43 -39.87
C ARG A 63 -10.45 -20.49 -38.33
N LYS A 64 -9.25 -20.47 -37.72
CA LYS A 64 -9.06 -20.17 -36.29
C LYS A 64 -9.55 -18.74 -36.05
N LYS A 65 -10.76 -18.60 -35.53
CA LYS A 65 -11.37 -17.30 -35.26
C LYS A 65 -11.06 -16.88 -33.83
N MET A 66 -10.50 -15.68 -33.70
CA MET A 66 -10.26 -15.03 -32.41
C MET A 66 -11.58 -14.93 -31.62
N ARG A 67 -11.58 -15.44 -30.39
CA ARG A 67 -12.76 -15.47 -29.52
C ARG A 67 -12.95 -14.09 -28.89
N CYS A 68 -14.19 -13.79 -28.46
CA CYS A 68 -14.41 -12.61 -27.63
C CYS A 68 -13.83 -12.86 -26.23
N CYS A 69 -13.25 -11.85 -25.60
CA CYS A 69 -12.64 -11.98 -24.27
C CYS A 69 -13.68 -12.27 -23.18
N GLY A 70 -13.30 -13.10 -22.20
CA GLY A 70 -14.06 -13.34 -20.98
C GLY A 70 -15.52 -13.74 -21.23
N GLN A 71 -16.45 -13.04 -20.56
CA GLN A 71 -17.88 -13.33 -20.64
C GLN A 71 -18.60 -12.65 -21.83
N ALA A 72 -17.87 -12.26 -22.88
CA ALA A 72 -18.47 -11.77 -24.11
C ALA A 72 -18.72 -12.87 -25.15
N SER A 73 -19.75 -12.68 -25.97
CA SER A 73 -20.05 -13.53 -27.13
C SER A 73 -20.29 -12.70 -28.38
N CYS A 74 -19.96 -13.26 -29.54
CA CYS A 74 -20.10 -12.56 -30.81
C CYS A 74 -21.56 -12.49 -31.27
N ARG A 75 -22.23 -11.36 -31.02
CA ARG A 75 -23.65 -11.14 -31.32
C ARG A 75 -23.80 -9.93 -32.25
N LYS A 76 -24.49 -10.12 -33.39
CA LYS A 76 -24.67 -9.08 -34.42
C LYS A 76 -23.35 -8.39 -34.83
N GLY A 77 -22.28 -9.17 -35.02
CA GLY A 77 -20.99 -8.64 -35.49
C GLY A 77 -20.14 -7.90 -34.44
N ARG A 78 -20.52 -7.89 -33.16
CA ARG A 78 -19.72 -7.33 -32.06
C ARG A 78 -19.65 -8.28 -30.86
N CYS A 79 -18.56 -8.17 -30.11
CA CYS A 79 -18.44 -8.84 -28.82
C CYS A 79 -19.34 -8.13 -27.81
N ARG A 80 -20.43 -8.80 -27.42
CA ARG A 80 -21.40 -8.30 -26.44
C ARG A 80 -21.34 -9.15 -25.18
N CYS A 81 -21.45 -8.49 -24.03
CA CYS A 81 -21.50 -9.17 -22.74
C CYS A 81 -22.75 -10.04 -22.61
N LYS A 82 -22.64 -11.08 -21.77
CA LYS A 82 -23.80 -11.90 -21.37
C LYS A 82 -24.80 -11.07 -20.57
N ARG A 83 -26.02 -11.60 -20.39
CA ARG A 83 -27.09 -10.94 -19.61
C ARG A 83 -26.60 -10.68 -18.18
N GLY A 84 -26.92 -9.51 -17.64
CA GLY A 84 -26.47 -9.07 -16.31
C GLY A 84 -25.10 -8.38 -16.27
N LEU A 85 -24.40 -8.30 -17.41
CA LEU A 85 -23.09 -7.67 -17.52
C LEU A 85 -23.10 -6.58 -18.59
N GLN A 86 -22.28 -5.56 -18.40
CA GLN A 86 -22.07 -4.50 -19.38
C GLN A 86 -20.60 -4.37 -19.77
N ASN A 87 -20.35 -3.68 -20.88
CA ASN A 87 -18.99 -3.43 -21.34
C ASN A 87 -18.38 -2.28 -20.55
N CYS A 88 -17.47 -2.61 -19.65
CA CYS A 88 -16.72 -1.67 -18.82
C CYS A 88 -15.29 -1.64 -19.35
N GLN A 89 -14.96 -0.59 -20.11
CA GLN A 89 -13.63 -0.38 -20.70
C GLN A 89 -13.02 -1.63 -21.41
N GLY A 90 -13.86 -2.42 -22.08
CA GLY A 90 -13.41 -3.63 -22.78
C GLY A 90 -13.39 -4.90 -21.93
N LYS A 91 -14.04 -4.90 -20.76
CA LYS A 91 -14.32 -6.08 -19.93
C LYS A 91 -15.82 -6.22 -19.70
N CYS A 92 -16.28 -7.44 -19.46
CA CYS A 92 -17.68 -7.67 -19.08
C CYS A 92 -17.78 -7.74 -17.56
N ILE A 93 -18.31 -6.69 -16.95
CA ILE A 93 -18.42 -6.53 -15.50
C ILE A 93 -19.89 -6.25 -15.16
N SER A 94 -20.30 -6.56 -13.93
CA SER A 94 -21.64 -6.24 -13.44
C SER A 94 -21.88 -4.73 -13.50
N GLN A 95 -23.14 -4.30 -13.57
CA GLN A 95 -23.42 -2.86 -13.64
C GLN A 95 -22.95 -2.11 -12.39
N ALA A 96 -23.06 -2.73 -11.20
CA ALA A 96 -22.70 -2.14 -9.92
C ALA A 96 -21.18 -1.94 -9.75
N GLU A 97 -20.37 -2.84 -10.32
CA GLU A 97 -18.90 -2.77 -10.20
C GLU A 97 -18.26 -2.09 -11.40
N CYS A 98 -19.05 -1.67 -12.40
CA CYS A 98 -18.52 -1.09 -13.63
C CYS A 98 -18.00 0.33 -13.40
N CYS A 99 -16.81 0.63 -13.93
CA CYS A 99 -16.37 2.02 -13.98
C CYS A 99 -17.31 2.87 -14.86
N GLY A 100 -18.06 3.76 -14.20
CA GLY A 100 -18.98 4.72 -14.82
C GLY A 100 -19.55 5.73 -13.83
N GLY A 101 -18.90 5.88 -12.66
CA GLY A 101 -19.42 6.58 -11.48
C GLY A 101 -19.32 5.65 -10.27
N CYS A 102 -18.09 5.39 -9.82
CA CYS A 102 -17.90 4.52 -8.65
C CYS A 102 -18.57 5.15 -7.42
N PRO A 103 -19.15 4.33 -6.53
CA PRO A 103 -19.68 4.82 -5.26
C PRO A 103 -18.62 5.61 -4.48
N THR A 104 -19.07 6.50 -3.60
CA THR A 104 -18.19 7.21 -2.67
C THR A 104 -17.28 6.22 -1.93
N GLY A 105 -15.98 6.53 -1.86
CA GLY A 105 -14.98 5.66 -1.25
C GLY A 105 -14.47 4.53 -2.14
N GLN A 106 -14.86 4.48 -3.42
CA GLN A 106 -14.30 3.55 -4.40
C GLN A 106 -13.63 4.28 -5.56
N THR A 107 -12.58 3.66 -6.10
CA THR A 107 -11.87 4.15 -7.27
C THR A 107 -11.91 3.13 -8.40
N CYS A 108 -11.73 3.60 -9.63
CA CYS A 108 -11.76 2.75 -10.81
C CYS A 108 -10.38 2.13 -11.04
N VAL A 109 -10.25 0.82 -10.78
CA VAL A 109 -9.06 0.04 -11.09
C VAL A 109 -9.44 -1.07 -12.07
N ASP A 110 -8.78 -1.08 -13.23
CA ASP A 110 -8.92 -2.14 -14.23
C ASP A 110 -10.39 -2.41 -14.65
N ALA A 111 -11.13 -1.31 -14.88
CA ALA A 111 -12.54 -1.27 -15.23
C ALA A 111 -13.53 -1.68 -14.12
N ARG A 112 -13.04 -1.92 -12.91
CA ARG A 112 -13.84 -2.21 -11.71
C ARG A 112 -13.79 -1.08 -10.68
N CYS A 113 -14.90 -0.82 -10.04
CA CYS A 113 -14.92 -0.02 -8.82
C CYS A 113 -14.44 -0.90 -7.66
N VAL A 114 -13.36 -0.47 -7.01
CA VAL A 114 -12.74 -1.15 -5.88
C VAL A 114 -12.58 -0.19 -4.71
N GLY A 115 -12.83 -0.69 -3.50
CA GLY A 115 -12.66 0.05 -2.25
C GLY A 115 -11.33 -0.29 -1.56
N CYS A 116 -11.17 0.26 -0.37
CA CYS A 116 -10.06 -0.05 0.52
C CYS A 116 -9.94 -1.57 0.75
N GLY A 117 -8.70 -2.07 0.74
CA GLY A 117 -8.38 -3.49 0.87
C GLY A 117 -8.50 -4.32 -0.41
N GLN A 118 -9.07 -3.76 -1.48
CA GLN A 118 -9.24 -4.43 -2.78
C GLN A 118 -8.46 -3.74 -3.91
N GLY A 119 -7.47 -2.92 -3.56
CA GLY A 119 -6.69 -2.12 -4.52
C GLY A 119 -7.26 -0.74 -4.78
N GLY A 120 -8.38 -0.38 -4.13
CA GLY A 120 -8.84 1.00 -4.09
C GLY A 120 -8.04 1.85 -3.09
N ASP A 121 -8.31 3.15 -3.05
CA ASP A 121 -7.66 4.03 -2.08
C ASP A 121 -8.21 3.78 -0.66
N CYS A 122 -7.33 3.69 0.34
CA CYS A 122 -7.69 3.69 1.76
C CYS A 122 -7.39 5.07 2.36
N ILE A 123 -8.37 5.67 3.04
CA ILE A 123 -8.20 6.99 3.65
C ILE A 123 -7.42 6.88 4.98
N ALA A 124 -6.47 7.78 5.19
CA ALA A 124 -5.73 7.97 6.43
C ALA A 124 -5.78 9.44 6.89
N PHE A 125 -5.86 9.67 8.20
CA PHE A 125 -5.84 11.00 8.81
C PHE A 125 -5.32 10.95 10.25
N ALA A 126 -4.92 12.09 10.80
CA ALA A 126 -4.71 12.26 12.25
C ALA A 126 -5.97 12.83 12.92
N THR A 127 -6.32 12.43 14.14
CA THR A 127 -7.53 12.92 14.80
C THR A 127 -7.47 14.42 15.09
N SER A 128 -8.59 15.11 14.96
CA SER A 128 -8.69 16.53 15.36
C SER A 128 -8.69 16.75 16.87
N THR A 129 -9.02 15.73 17.69
CA THR A 129 -8.83 15.76 19.15
C THR A 129 -7.54 15.12 19.59
N LEU A 130 -7.18 15.50 20.80
CA LEU A 130 -6.07 14.98 21.58
C LEU A 130 -6.60 14.01 22.64
N HIS A 131 -5.74 13.07 23.04
CA HIS A 131 -6.05 11.97 23.94
C HIS A 131 -4.84 11.61 24.79
N SER A 132 -5.05 11.46 26.11
CA SER A 132 -4.06 10.81 26.97
C SER A 132 -3.78 9.37 26.52
N GLY A 133 -2.71 8.76 27.03
CA GLY A 133 -2.39 7.35 26.83
C GLY A 133 -3.45 6.36 27.35
N ASN A 134 -4.43 6.81 28.14
CA ASN A 134 -5.58 6.00 28.54
C ASN A 134 -6.64 5.93 27.42
N LEU A 135 -6.33 5.18 26.37
CA LEU A 135 -7.19 5.01 25.20
C LEU A 135 -8.23 3.90 25.38
N GLY A 136 -8.15 3.11 26.45
CA GLY A 136 -8.96 1.90 26.63
C GLY A 136 -8.46 0.73 25.80
N GLY A 137 -7.14 0.63 25.59
CA GLY A 137 -6.51 -0.36 24.73
C GLY A 137 -6.69 -0.08 23.24
N LEU A 138 -6.22 -1.00 22.39
CA LEU A 138 -6.36 -0.88 20.93
C LEU A 138 -7.82 -0.75 20.48
N ALA A 139 -8.74 -1.44 21.16
CA ALA A 139 -10.17 -1.38 20.82
C ALA A 139 -10.77 0.00 21.09
N GLY A 140 -10.36 0.67 22.17
CA GLY A 140 -10.81 2.04 22.46
C GLY A 140 -10.20 3.05 21.49
N ALA A 141 -8.92 2.90 21.12
CA ALA A 141 -8.29 3.71 20.08
C ALA A 141 -8.97 3.54 18.71
N ASP A 142 -9.31 2.30 18.32
CA ASP A 142 -10.07 2.00 17.11
C ASP A 142 -11.47 2.66 17.14
N ALA A 143 -12.15 2.63 18.29
CA ALA A 143 -13.45 3.26 18.47
C ALA A 143 -13.38 4.79 18.32
N ILE A 144 -12.33 5.43 18.85
CA ILE A 144 -12.07 6.86 18.64
C ILE A 144 -11.93 7.15 17.14
N CYS A 145 -11.09 6.38 16.43
CA CYS A 145 -10.91 6.54 14.99
C CYS A 145 -12.21 6.38 14.20
N GLN A 146 -13.00 5.37 14.51
CA GLN A 146 -14.30 5.17 13.87
C GLN A 146 -15.27 6.33 14.15
N GLN A 147 -15.27 6.86 15.38
CA GLN A 147 -16.09 8.01 15.75
C GLN A 147 -15.69 9.26 14.95
N ARG A 148 -14.39 9.54 14.81
CA ARG A 148 -13.90 10.69 14.03
C ARG A 148 -14.27 10.58 12.56
N ALA A 149 -14.04 9.41 11.97
CA ALA A 149 -14.41 9.15 10.59
C ALA A 149 -15.91 9.39 10.36
N THR A 150 -16.75 8.85 11.25
CA THR A 150 -18.21 9.03 11.19
C THR A 150 -18.61 10.49 11.32
N ALA A 151 -17.99 11.24 12.25
CA ALA A 151 -18.26 12.66 12.45
C ALA A 151 -17.89 13.52 11.22
N ALA A 152 -16.87 13.11 10.47
CA ALA A 152 -16.47 13.72 9.21
C ALA A 152 -17.27 13.22 7.98
N GLY A 153 -18.20 12.28 8.15
CA GLY A 153 -18.96 11.67 7.05
C GLY A 153 -18.13 10.74 6.17
N LEU A 154 -16.98 10.27 6.66
CA LEU A 154 -16.15 9.28 5.98
C LEU A 154 -16.77 7.88 6.16
N GLY A 155 -16.99 7.18 5.05
CA GLY A 155 -17.49 5.81 5.07
C GLY A 155 -16.38 4.80 5.34
N GLY A 156 -16.76 3.57 5.68
CA GLY A 156 -15.83 2.47 5.92
C GLY A 156 -15.56 2.20 7.40
N ALA A 157 -14.74 1.18 7.64
CA ALA A 157 -14.26 0.84 8.97
C ALA A 157 -12.87 1.44 9.21
N TYR A 158 -12.61 2.00 10.38
CA TYR A 158 -11.33 2.62 10.73
C TYR A 158 -10.69 1.96 11.95
N LYS A 159 -9.36 1.90 11.93
CA LYS A 159 -8.54 1.47 13.05
C LYS A 159 -7.42 2.48 13.31
N ALA A 160 -7.00 2.60 14.55
CA ALA A 160 -5.86 3.42 14.92
C ALA A 160 -4.56 2.78 14.41
N TRP A 161 -3.58 3.55 13.94
CA TRP A 161 -2.21 3.06 13.74
C TRP A 161 -1.52 3.06 15.10
N LEU A 162 -1.70 1.96 15.82
CA LEU A 162 -1.30 1.81 17.21
C LEU A 162 -0.93 0.35 17.48
N SER A 163 0.18 0.13 18.18
CA SER A 163 0.63 -1.19 18.62
C SER A 163 0.59 -1.31 20.13
N ASP A 164 0.23 -2.49 20.61
CA ASP A 164 0.43 -2.91 22.00
C ASP A 164 1.50 -4.03 22.06
N ALA A 165 1.68 -4.70 23.21
CA ALA A 165 2.70 -5.74 23.32
C ALA A 165 2.42 -7.00 22.46
N THR A 166 1.21 -7.16 21.94
CA THR A 166 0.70 -8.39 21.30
C THR A 166 0.18 -8.21 19.89
N ALA A 167 -0.23 -6.99 19.52
CA ALA A 167 -0.86 -6.66 18.25
C ALA A 167 -0.35 -5.32 17.71
N SER A 168 -0.37 -5.19 16.40
CA SER A 168 0.17 -4.02 15.67
C SER A 168 -0.54 -3.86 14.34
N PRO A 169 -0.37 -2.73 13.64
CA PRO A 169 -0.86 -2.56 12.27
C PRO A 169 -0.46 -3.74 11.36
N ALA A 170 0.79 -4.23 11.44
CA ALA A 170 1.25 -5.37 10.64
C ALA A 170 0.43 -6.67 10.82
N THR A 171 -0.21 -6.86 11.98
CA THR A 171 -1.00 -8.06 12.28
C THR A 171 -2.50 -7.84 12.18
N ARG A 172 -2.99 -6.60 12.36
CA ARG A 172 -4.43 -6.30 12.50
C ARG A 172 -5.03 -5.45 11.37
N PHE A 173 -4.21 -4.89 10.48
CA PHE A 173 -4.69 -4.08 9.36
C PHE A 173 -4.93 -4.92 8.12
N VAL A 174 -5.87 -4.45 7.29
CA VAL A 174 -5.98 -4.91 5.92
C VAL A 174 -4.81 -4.34 5.12
N GLN A 175 -3.93 -5.21 4.64
CA GLN A 175 -2.79 -4.81 3.82
C GLN A 175 -3.25 -4.50 2.39
N ASN A 176 -3.69 -3.26 2.18
CA ASN A 176 -4.23 -2.82 0.90
C ASN A 176 -3.15 -2.87 -0.21
N PRO A 177 -3.43 -3.52 -1.36
CA PRO A 177 -2.55 -3.45 -2.53
C PRO A 177 -2.69 -2.14 -3.32
N GLY A 178 -3.61 -1.27 -2.93
CA GLY A 178 -3.81 0.08 -3.47
C GLY A 178 -3.26 1.15 -2.54
N ARG A 179 -3.45 2.41 -2.93
CA ARG A 179 -2.83 3.55 -2.23
C ARG A 179 -3.44 3.79 -0.86
N TYR A 180 -2.64 4.37 0.02
CA TYR A 180 -3.13 5.07 1.20
C TYR A 180 -3.12 6.57 0.89
N VAL A 181 -4.24 7.23 1.11
CA VAL A 181 -4.45 8.63 0.75
C VAL A 181 -4.89 9.43 1.97
N ARG A 182 -4.44 10.67 2.04
CA ARG A 182 -4.90 11.63 3.04
C ARG A 182 -6.32 12.11 2.70
N THR A 183 -6.98 12.80 3.63
CA THR A 183 -8.36 13.30 3.46
C THR A 183 -8.53 14.32 2.32
N ASP A 184 -7.46 14.94 1.84
CA ASP A 184 -7.44 15.79 0.63
C ASP A 184 -7.20 15.00 -0.68
N GLY A 185 -7.11 13.67 -0.60
CA GLY A 185 -6.94 12.76 -1.74
C GLY A 185 -5.49 12.60 -2.21
N LEU A 186 -4.51 13.23 -1.55
CA LEU A 186 -3.11 13.08 -1.88
C LEU A 186 -2.55 11.76 -1.32
N PRO A 187 -1.76 10.99 -2.08
CA PRO A 187 -1.24 9.71 -1.63
C PRO A 187 -0.11 9.88 -0.61
N ILE A 188 -0.20 9.19 0.53
CA ILE A 188 0.89 9.03 1.51
C ILE A 188 1.73 7.79 1.21
N ALA A 189 1.15 6.76 0.59
CA ALA A 189 1.86 5.55 0.19
C ALA A 189 1.17 4.90 -1.03
N ALA A 190 1.96 4.25 -1.89
CA ALA A 190 1.43 3.59 -3.09
C ALA A 190 0.67 2.29 -2.79
N ASP A 191 1.08 1.59 -1.73
CA ASP A 191 0.55 0.32 -1.23
C ASP A 191 1.05 0.07 0.20
N TRP A 192 0.72 -1.08 0.78
CA TRP A 192 1.17 -1.46 2.12
C TRP A 192 2.70 -1.49 2.24
N ALA A 193 3.40 -2.04 1.24
CA ALA A 193 4.86 -2.15 1.28
C ALA A 193 5.54 -0.78 1.30
N ALA A 194 4.99 0.19 0.56
CA ALA A 194 5.44 1.57 0.61
C ALA A 194 5.15 2.23 1.96
N LEU A 195 3.97 1.96 2.57
CA LEU A 195 3.58 2.52 3.86
C LEU A 195 4.53 2.11 4.99
N VAL A 196 4.98 0.84 4.98
CA VAL A 196 5.90 0.29 5.99
C VAL A 196 7.38 0.30 5.55
N SER A 197 7.74 1.16 4.59
CA SER A 197 9.10 1.19 4.03
C SER A 197 10.11 1.98 4.86
N GLY A 198 9.64 2.70 5.88
CA GLY A 198 10.44 3.70 6.61
C GLY A 198 10.15 5.15 6.20
N VAL A 199 9.63 5.38 5.00
CA VAL A 199 9.35 6.73 4.47
C VAL A 199 7.99 6.75 3.78
N ILE A 200 7.20 7.81 4.02
CA ILE A 200 5.95 8.11 3.32
C ILE A 200 6.14 9.25 2.32
N LEU A 201 5.26 9.32 1.32
CA LEU A 201 5.36 10.27 0.21
C LEU A 201 5.08 11.72 0.64
N ILE A 202 4.12 11.88 1.56
CA ILE A 202 3.72 13.15 2.16
C ILE A 202 3.34 12.88 3.62
N ASN A 203 3.39 13.92 4.44
CA ASN A 203 3.07 13.88 5.86
C ASN A 203 1.55 13.66 6.14
N LEU A 204 1.19 13.28 7.36
CA LEU A 204 -0.18 13.03 7.82
C LEU A 204 -0.80 14.22 8.60
N ASP A 205 -0.45 15.43 8.19
CA ASP A 205 -0.81 16.72 8.83
C ASP A 205 -2.25 17.20 8.58
N ARG A 206 -3.17 16.29 8.21
CA ARG A 206 -4.59 16.61 7.97
C ARG A 206 -5.50 15.81 8.89
N THR A 207 -6.51 16.50 9.39
CA THR A 207 -7.56 15.89 10.21
C THR A 207 -8.57 15.09 9.40
N GLU A 208 -9.48 14.38 10.08
CA GLU A 208 -10.63 13.68 9.47
C GLU A 208 -11.49 14.60 8.60
N THR A 209 -11.51 15.91 8.86
CA THR A 209 -12.24 16.92 8.09
C THR A 209 -11.39 17.64 7.03
N GLY A 210 -10.13 17.24 6.87
CA GLY A 210 -9.18 17.87 5.94
C GLY A 210 -8.55 19.17 6.45
N GLN A 211 -8.77 19.56 7.71
CA GLN A 211 -8.10 20.73 8.29
C GLN A 211 -6.62 20.45 8.54
N PHE A 212 -5.78 21.45 8.29
CA PHE A 212 -4.34 21.40 8.56
C PHE A 212 -4.06 21.45 10.07
N ILE A 213 -3.10 20.63 10.50
CA ILE A 213 -2.62 20.57 11.87
C ILE A 213 -1.40 21.50 12.01
N ASN A 214 -1.54 22.58 12.79
CA ASN A 214 -0.47 23.56 12.99
C ASN A 214 0.18 23.51 14.39
N SER A 215 -0.45 22.84 15.36
CA SER A 215 0.04 22.58 16.73
C SER A 215 -0.27 21.14 17.17
N ASP A 216 0.35 20.71 18.27
CA ASP A 216 0.12 19.40 18.91
C ASP A 216 0.25 18.30 17.86
N ARG A 217 1.48 18.18 17.33
CA ARG A 217 1.80 17.43 16.11
C ARG A 217 2.10 15.97 16.40
N GLU A 218 2.05 15.58 17.64
CA GLU A 218 2.36 14.25 18.10
C GLU A 218 1.13 13.34 17.96
N ALA A 219 1.39 12.08 17.67
CA ALA A 219 0.38 11.03 17.60
C ALA A 219 0.87 9.77 18.31
N TRP A 220 0.05 9.19 19.19
CA TRP A 220 0.37 7.92 19.84
C TRP A 220 0.42 6.79 18.81
N THR A 221 1.49 5.97 18.84
CA THR A 221 1.66 4.86 17.90
C THR A 221 2.21 3.60 18.57
N ASN A 222 3.33 3.69 19.30
CA ASN A 222 4.19 2.54 19.59
C ASN A 222 4.43 1.61 18.39
N THR A 223 4.42 2.16 17.17
CA THR A 223 4.53 1.37 15.95
C THR A 223 5.85 1.70 15.26
N ALA A 224 6.69 0.68 15.08
CA ALA A 224 7.93 0.79 14.32
C ALA A 224 7.64 1.02 12.83
N PRO A 225 8.61 1.52 12.04
CA PRO A 225 8.38 1.82 10.62
C PRO A 225 7.96 0.63 9.76
N ASP A 226 8.26 -0.60 10.17
CA ASP A 226 7.82 -1.83 9.51
C ASP A 226 6.38 -2.28 9.90
N GLY A 227 5.68 -1.48 10.73
CA GLY A 227 4.32 -1.75 11.21
C GLY A 227 4.25 -2.70 12.41
N THR A 228 5.40 -3.12 12.98
CA THR A 228 5.47 -3.97 14.18
C THR A 228 5.43 -3.13 15.47
N PRO A 229 5.25 -3.73 16.66
CA PRO A 229 5.40 -3.00 17.91
C PRO A 229 6.82 -2.45 18.07
N TYR A 230 6.95 -1.16 18.40
CA TYR A 230 8.25 -0.56 18.73
C TYR A 230 8.76 -1.11 20.08
N ALA A 231 7.90 -1.11 21.09
CA ALA A 231 8.18 -1.69 22.40
C ALA A 231 7.07 -2.67 22.80
N THR A 232 7.45 -3.65 23.63
CA THR A 232 6.54 -4.66 24.21
C THR A 232 6.49 -4.61 25.74
N ASN A 233 7.23 -3.70 26.36
CA ASN A 233 7.16 -3.46 27.80
C ASN A 233 5.95 -2.58 28.11
N PRO A 234 4.94 -3.02 28.88
CA PRO A 234 3.73 -2.26 29.15
C PRO A 234 3.98 -0.83 29.65
N ASN A 235 5.07 -0.58 30.39
CA ASN A 235 5.39 0.76 30.90
C ASN A 235 5.85 1.76 29.82
N LEU A 236 6.16 1.27 28.60
CA LEU A 236 6.56 2.06 27.44
C LEU A 236 5.43 2.21 26.40
N LEU A 237 4.23 1.73 26.72
CA LEU A 237 3.03 1.88 25.90
C LEU A 237 1.81 2.14 26.79
N CYS A 238 1.96 3.05 27.74
CA CYS A 238 0.87 3.55 28.59
C CYS A 238 0.08 2.46 29.31
N SER A 239 0.79 1.42 29.80
CA SER A 239 0.20 0.23 30.41
C SER A 239 -0.83 -0.44 29.49
N GLU A 240 -0.41 -0.80 28.28
CA GLU A 240 -1.29 -1.33 27.22
C GLU A 240 -2.41 -0.33 26.84
N TRP A 241 -2.06 0.96 26.79
CA TRP A 241 -2.97 2.07 26.51
C TRP A 241 -4.16 2.16 27.48
N GLY A 242 -3.92 1.81 28.75
CA GLY A 242 -4.90 1.84 29.84
C GLY A 242 -4.58 2.86 30.94
N SER A 243 -3.49 3.62 30.80
CA SER A 243 -3.02 4.57 31.81
C SER A 243 -2.73 5.94 31.19
N GLY A 244 -3.20 6.99 31.85
CA GLY A 244 -2.95 8.39 31.52
C GLY A 244 -2.11 9.06 32.59
N SER A 245 -1.09 8.35 33.11
CA SER A 245 -0.25 8.79 34.22
C SER A 245 1.14 9.17 33.73
N SER A 246 1.72 10.23 34.29
CA SER A 246 3.12 10.63 34.04
C SER A 246 4.16 9.62 34.49
N GLY A 247 3.78 8.62 35.29
CA GLY A 247 4.67 7.54 35.73
C GLY A 247 4.97 6.47 34.68
N VAL A 248 4.27 6.50 33.54
CA VAL A 248 4.49 5.61 32.39
C VAL A 248 4.58 6.45 31.12
N SER A 249 5.23 5.90 30.10
CA SER A 249 5.41 6.58 28.82
C SER A 249 4.79 5.79 27.68
N GLY A 250 4.53 6.48 26.58
CA GLY A 250 4.14 5.90 25.29
C GLY A 250 5.10 6.38 24.21
N ARG A 251 5.21 5.64 23.11
CA ARG A 251 5.95 6.09 21.93
C ARG A 251 5.00 6.81 20.97
N ALA A 252 5.41 7.98 20.51
CA ALA A 252 4.68 8.82 19.57
C ALA A 252 5.44 8.99 18.25
N GLY A 253 4.70 9.30 17.19
CA GLY A 253 5.21 9.83 15.92
C GLY A 253 4.74 11.28 15.71
N GLU A 254 5.22 11.92 14.66
CA GLU A 254 4.93 13.33 14.35
C GLU A 254 4.21 13.48 13.01
N VAL A 255 3.05 14.15 13.00
CA VAL A 255 2.16 14.25 11.84
C VAL A 255 2.75 15.04 10.68
N ASP A 256 3.77 15.86 10.93
CA ASP A 256 4.45 16.71 9.95
C ASP A 256 5.73 16.09 9.38
N GLN A 257 6.14 14.91 9.86
CA GLN A 257 7.29 14.16 9.34
C GLN A 257 6.91 13.20 8.21
N VAL A 258 7.92 12.74 7.48
CA VAL A 258 7.77 11.79 6.37
C VAL A 258 8.73 10.61 6.43
N ASP A 259 9.81 10.69 7.20
CA ASP A 259 10.73 9.60 7.50
C ASP A 259 10.26 8.84 8.76
N GLU A 260 11.10 7.98 9.34
CA GLU A 260 10.70 7.08 10.42
C GLU A 260 10.02 7.77 11.62
N ASP A 261 10.28 9.06 11.81
CA ASP A 261 9.70 9.89 12.87
C ASP A 261 8.19 10.10 12.69
N TRP A 262 7.63 9.93 11.47
CA TRP A 262 6.17 10.00 11.26
C TRP A 262 5.41 9.01 12.12
N THR A 263 6.00 7.83 12.36
CA THR A 263 5.41 6.77 13.20
C THR A 263 6.15 6.59 14.51
N SER A 264 7.42 6.95 14.64
CA SER A 264 8.23 6.58 15.80
C SER A 264 9.34 7.59 16.06
N SER A 265 8.99 8.79 16.52
CA SER A 265 9.93 9.87 16.86
C SER A 265 10.49 9.72 18.29
N HIS A 266 9.66 9.99 19.31
CA HIS A 266 10.09 10.06 20.70
C HIS A 266 9.03 9.50 21.66
N SER A 267 9.40 9.34 22.94
CA SER A 267 8.48 8.86 23.97
C SER A 267 8.09 9.98 24.90
N ASP A 268 6.79 10.07 25.18
CA ASP A 268 6.19 11.09 26.04
C ASP A 268 5.47 10.46 27.21
N ALA A 269 5.13 11.28 28.20
CA ALA A 269 4.40 10.86 29.36
C ALA A 269 2.93 10.57 28.98
N CYS A 270 2.33 9.54 29.55
CA CYS A 270 1.00 9.14 29.12
C CYS A 270 -0.12 10.09 29.58
N ASP A 271 0.16 11.04 30.45
CA ASP A 271 -0.75 12.14 30.78
C ASP A 271 -0.73 13.29 29.75
N ASP A 272 0.24 13.31 28.82
CA ASP A 272 0.22 14.20 27.67
C ASP A 272 -0.91 13.81 26.69
N GLU A 273 -1.53 14.81 26.04
CA GLU A 273 -2.65 14.59 25.14
C GLU A 273 -2.21 14.69 23.68
N TRP A 274 -2.15 13.54 22.99
CA TRP A 274 -1.72 13.45 21.60
C TRP A 274 -2.80 12.93 20.67
N ARG A 275 -2.58 13.09 19.36
CA ARG A 275 -3.51 12.63 18.33
C ARG A 275 -3.43 11.11 18.17
N LEU A 276 -4.34 10.56 17.36
CA LEU A 276 -4.22 9.22 16.81
C LEU A 276 -4.18 9.30 15.29
N TYR A 277 -3.37 8.46 14.65
CA TYR A 277 -3.55 8.20 13.23
C TYR A 277 -4.64 7.16 13.03
N CYS A 278 -5.53 7.39 12.07
CA CYS A 278 -6.66 6.54 11.77
C CYS A 278 -6.61 6.11 10.31
N PHE A 279 -6.67 4.80 10.06
CA PHE A 279 -6.59 4.21 8.73
C PHE A 279 -7.84 3.40 8.42
N GLN A 280 -8.40 3.64 7.24
CA GLN A 280 -9.51 2.88 6.71
C GLN A 280 -9.09 1.42 6.46
N GLN A 281 -10.02 0.49 6.70
CA GLN A 281 -9.83 -0.96 6.60
C GLN A 281 -10.76 -1.61 5.57
N SER A 282 -11.89 -0.97 5.25
CA SER A 282 -12.88 -1.45 4.26
C SER A 282 -13.80 -0.34 3.76
#